data_AF-A0A2H0BRM6-F1
#
_entry.id   AF-A0A2H0BRM6-F1
#
_cell.length_a   1.000
_cell.length_b   1.000
_cell.length_c   1.000
_cell.angle_alpha   90.00
_cell.angle_beta   90.00
_cell.angle_gamma   90.00
#
_symmetry.space_group_name_H-M   'P 1'
#
loop_
_entity.id
_entity.type
_entity.pdbx_description
1 polymer ?
#
loop_
_entity_poly.entity_id
_entity_poly.type
_entity_poly.pdbx_seq_one_letter_code
_entity_poly.pdbx_strand_id
1 'polypeptide(L)'
;MTNSHNTNENGDLDVWIFSKNPPCYHRSNMLSRLFSSQKDIDKQKALETLIMHSSPRLEYFFLMFLSILMATFGLILNSSAVIIGSMLIAPVLFPILGIGMGVILSDGKLIGRSFYTLLKSILIAIGFATLTALFLMTNTGINGSEILERASPSLIHAAIAIVAGLAASFALTKPNLSVALPGVAVSVALVPPLAVTGIGIAKWNWPLIAGSFGMFTVNALGILFASMLVFSVSNFYVKRGAAERAIEKEDKEIKREEKDAEKVAAKVAENISGK
;
A
#
# COMPACT_ATOMS: atom_id res chain seq x y z
N MET A 1 80.20 -32.08 -40.49
CA MET A 1 78.99 -32.41 -39.71
C MET A 1 77.92 -31.37 -40.05
N THR A 2 76.93 -31.79 -40.85
CA THR A 2 75.53 -31.30 -41.01
C THR A 2 75.16 -29.80 -40.90
N ASN A 3 74.69 -29.22 -42.03
CA ASN A 3 73.40 -28.52 -42.32
C ASN A 3 72.47 -28.13 -41.13
N SER A 4 71.53 -27.17 -41.18
CA SER A 4 71.02 -26.11 -42.08
C SER A 4 69.72 -25.53 -41.44
N HIS A 5 69.39 -24.25 -41.68
CA HIS A 5 68.03 -23.63 -41.73
C HIS A 5 67.00 -23.67 -40.56
N ASN A 6 66.64 -22.45 -40.10
CA ASN A 6 65.31 -21.78 -40.12
C ASN A 6 64.19 -22.08 -39.09
N THR A 7 63.43 -21.00 -38.81
CA THR A 7 62.03 -20.83 -38.35
C THR A 7 61.69 -20.54 -36.86
N ASN A 8 61.23 -19.29 -36.67
CA ASN A 8 59.99 -18.79 -36.04
C ASN A 8 59.52 -19.14 -34.61
N GLU A 9 58.99 -18.07 -34.00
CA GLU A 9 57.85 -17.95 -33.07
C GLU A 9 58.05 -18.01 -31.54
N ASN A 10 57.44 -16.98 -30.91
CA ASN A 10 56.91 -16.86 -29.55
C ASN A 10 57.81 -16.32 -28.43
N GLY A 11 57.35 -15.22 -27.84
CA GLY A 11 57.85 -14.70 -26.56
C GLY A 11 57.44 -13.26 -26.28
N ASP A 12 56.13 -13.03 -26.08
CA ASP A 12 55.53 -11.83 -25.48
C ASP A 12 56.30 -11.32 -24.24
N LEU A 13 56.21 -10.01 -23.99
CA LEU A 13 55.59 -9.45 -22.76
C LEU A 13 55.74 -7.92 -22.69
N ASP A 14 54.75 -7.28 -23.29
CA ASP A 14 53.98 -6.12 -22.84
C ASP A 14 54.61 -5.04 -21.94
N VAL A 15 54.76 -3.90 -22.62
CA VAL A 15 54.93 -2.53 -22.16
C VAL A 15 53.75 -2.08 -21.28
N TRP A 16 54.00 -1.90 -19.99
CA TRP A 16 53.06 -1.23 -19.08
C TRP A 16 53.07 0.29 -19.29
N ILE A 17 52.23 0.78 -20.20
CA ILE A 17 51.83 2.20 -20.27
C ILE A 17 50.90 2.48 -19.09
N PHE A 18 51.42 3.21 -18.10
CA PHE A 18 50.64 3.77 -16.99
C PHE A 18 49.69 4.86 -17.52
N SER A 19 48.46 4.45 -17.87
CA SER A 19 47.32 5.34 -18.08
C SER A 19 46.93 6.01 -16.76
N LYS A 20 47.40 7.23 -16.54
CA LYS A 20 46.89 8.12 -15.49
C LYS A 20 45.55 8.73 -15.96
N ASN A 21 44.46 7.99 -15.79
CA ASN A 21 43.14 8.61 -15.65
C ASN A 21 42.98 9.07 -14.19
N PRO A 22 42.82 10.37 -13.88
CA PRO A 22 42.43 10.77 -12.53
C PRO A 22 41.01 10.25 -12.24
N PRO A 23 40.72 9.75 -11.02
CA PRO A 23 39.37 9.38 -10.66
C PRO A 23 38.49 10.63 -10.64
N CYS A 24 37.54 10.73 -11.56
CA CYS A 24 36.46 11.70 -11.50
C CYS A 24 35.71 11.54 -10.17
N TYR A 25 35.96 12.46 -9.24
CA TYR A 25 35.26 12.54 -7.97
C TYR A 25 33.85 13.08 -8.22
N HIS A 26 32.93 12.20 -8.67
CA HIS A 26 31.53 12.57 -8.82
C HIS A 26 30.95 12.72 -7.41
N ARG A 27 30.72 13.97 -7.00
CA ARG A 27 29.99 14.37 -5.79
C ARG A 27 28.53 13.93 -5.93
N SER A 28 28.30 12.62 -5.93
CA SER A 28 26.98 12.03 -5.94
C SER A 28 26.38 12.30 -4.57
N ASN A 29 25.33 13.14 -4.55
CA ASN A 29 24.53 13.38 -3.36
C ASN A 29 24.05 12.03 -2.81
N MET A 30 24.06 11.84 -1.49
CA MET A 30 23.62 10.59 -0.84
C MET A 30 22.22 10.15 -1.31
N LEU A 31 21.33 11.11 -1.58
CA LEU A 31 20.02 10.91 -2.19
C LEU A 31 20.09 10.24 -3.57
N SER A 32 21.06 10.59 -4.41
CA SER A 32 21.21 9.95 -5.71
C SER A 32 21.55 8.48 -5.54
N ARG A 33 22.40 8.09 -4.58
CA ARG A 33 22.75 6.67 -4.33
C ARG A 33 21.56 5.83 -3.83
N LEU A 34 20.68 6.42 -3.02
CA LEU A 34 19.47 5.76 -2.52
C LEU A 34 18.51 5.38 -3.65
N PHE A 35 18.37 6.24 -4.66
CA PHE A 35 17.42 6.07 -5.77
C PHE A 35 18.06 5.56 -7.09
N SER A 36 19.38 5.70 -7.30
CA SER A 36 20.08 5.33 -8.55
C SER A 36 20.39 3.84 -8.69
N SER A 37 20.16 3.04 -7.65
CA SER A 37 20.53 1.62 -7.62
C SER A 37 19.34 0.67 -7.79
N GLN A 38 18.28 1.09 -8.50
CA GLN A 38 17.10 0.26 -8.69
C GLN A 38 17.13 -0.42 -10.07
N LYS A 39 17.24 -1.76 -10.11
CA LYS A 39 17.10 -2.50 -11.37
C LYS A 39 15.67 -2.35 -11.90
N ASP A 40 15.52 -2.32 -13.22
CA ASP A 40 14.20 -2.21 -13.87
C ASP A 40 13.24 -3.34 -13.49
N ILE A 41 13.78 -4.53 -13.21
CA ILE A 41 13.03 -5.71 -12.74
C ILE A 41 12.40 -5.44 -11.36
N ASP A 42 13.11 -4.76 -10.47
CA ASP A 42 12.64 -4.46 -9.11
C ASP A 42 11.48 -3.46 -9.15
N LYS A 43 11.53 -2.51 -10.09
CA LYS A 43 10.43 -1.55 -10.30
C LYS A 43 9.18 -2.25 -10.84
N GLN A 44 9.33 -3.21 -11.77
CA GLN A 44 8.20 -3.99 -12.27
C GLN A 44 7.56 -4.83 -11.17
N LYS A 45 8.36 -5.51 -10.34
CA LYS A 45 7.85 -6.26 -9.20
C LYS A 45 7.10 -5.36 -8.20
N ALA A 46 7.67 -4.21 -7.84
CA ALA A 46 7.01 -3.26 -6.96
C ALA A 46 5.64 -2.80 -7.49
N LEU A 47 5.57 -2.54 -8.80
CA LEU A 47 4.34 -2.16 -9.48
C LEU A 47 3.31 -3.31 -9.50
N GLU A 48 3.74 -4.53 -9.84
CA GLU A 48 2.87 -5.71 -9.81
C GLU A 48 2.34 -6.00 -8.42
N THR A 49 3.19 -5.97 -7.38
CA THR A 49 2.79 -6.14 -5.98
C THR A 49 1.78 -5.07 -5.56
N LEU A 50 2.01 -3.81 -5.94
CA LEU A 50 1.08 -2.73 -5.62
C LEU A 50 -0.28 -2.93 -6.31
N ILE A 51 -0.28 -3.25 -7.60
CA ILE A 51 -1.51 -3.48 -8.37
C ILE A 51 -2.28 -4.67 -7.78
N MET A 52 -1.59 -5.78 -7.48
CA MET A 52 -2.20 -6.97 -6.87
C MET A 52 -2.90 -6.64 -5.54
N HIS A 53 -2.23 -5.90 -4.65
CA HIS A 53 -2.81 -5.56 -3.34
C HIS A 53 -3.78 -4.37 -3.36
N SER A 54 -3.80 -3.55 -4.41
CA SER A 54 -4.78 -2.47 -4.60
C SER A 54 -6.02 -2.91 -5.40
N SER A 55 -5.99 -4.13 -5.96
CA SER A 55 -7.12 -4.77 -6.65
C SER A 55 -8.32 -4.91 -5.70
N PRO A 56 -9.56 -4.67 -6.17
CA PRO A 56 -10.78 -4.85 -5.38
C PRO A 56 -11.15 -6.34 -5.25
N ARG A 57 -10.29 -7.15 -4.63
CA ARG A 57 -10.52 -8.58 -4.38
C ARG A 57 -11.40 -8.81 -3.14
N LEU A 58 -12.04 -9.97 -3.05
CA LEU A 58 -12.89 -10.33 -1.91
C LEU A 58 -12.09 -10.44 -0.61
N GLU A 59 -10.87 -10.99 -0.67
CA GLU A 59 -9.97 -11.13 0.47
C GLU A 59 -9.63 -9.76 1.07
N TYR A 60 -9.40 -8.76 0.21
CA TYR A 60 -9.13 -7.39 0.63
C TYR A 60 -10.30 -6.84 1.46
N PHE A 61 -11.54 -6.97 0.96
CA PHE A 61 -12.73 -6.47 1.67
C PHE A 61 -13.03 -7.26 2.94
N PHE A 62 -12.76 -8.56 2.93
CA PHE A 62 -12.91 -9.41 4.11
C PHE A 62 -11.92 -9.01 5.21
N LEU A 63 -10.65 -8.78 4.88
CA LEU A 63 -9.66 -8.28 5.84
C LEU A 63 -10.00 -6.88 6.36
N MET A 64 -10.49 -5.99 5.50
CA MET A 64 -10.98 -4.67 5.91
C MET A 64 -12.16 -4.78 6.89
N PHE A 65 -13.09 -5.69 6.65
CA PHE A 65 -14.22 -5.96 7.54
C PHE A 65 -13.76 -6.51 8.90
N LEU A 66 -12.88 -7.51 8.94
CA LEU A 66 -12.32 -8.05 10.18
C LEU A 66 -11.56 -6.97 10.97
N SER A 67 -10.75 -6.17 10.28
CA SER A 67 -10.02 -5.06 10.88
C SER A 67 -10.96 -4.04 11.50
N ILE A 68 -12.02 -3.60 10.81
CA ILE A 68 -12.91 -2.57 11.35
C ILE A 68 -13.75 -3.06 12.53
N LEU A 69 -14.16 -4.33 12.53
CA LEU A 69 -14.83 -4.94 13.68
C LEU A 69 -13.91 -4.92 14.91
N MET A 70 -12.67 -5.39 14.73
CA MET A 70 -11.69 -5.41 15.81
C MET A 70 -11.33 -3.99 16.30
N ALA A 71 -11.20 -3.02 15.38
CA ALA A 71 -10.98 -1.61 15.73
C ALA A 71 -12.15 -1.05 16.54
N THR A 72 -13.39 -1.33 16.12
CA THR A 72 -14.60 -0.88 16.80
C THR A 72 -14.70 -1.48 18.21
N PHE A 73 -14.44 -2.79 18.36
CA PHE A 73 -14.37 -3.41 19.68
C PHE A 73 -13.25 -2.84 20.55
N GLY A 74 -12.06 -2.61 19.98
CA GLY A 74 -10.95 -1.99 20.69
C GLY A 74 -11.28 -0.59 21.19
N LEU A 75 -11.96 0.22 20.38
CA LEU A 75 -12.41 1.57 20.74
C LEU A 75 -13.49 1.55 21.84
N ILE A 76 -14.45 0.62 21.76
CA ILE A 76 -15.49 0.46 22.79
C ILE A 76 -14.87 -0.03 24.12
N LEU A 77 -13.89 -0.94 24.05
CA LEU A 77 -13.14 -1.44 25.22
C LEU A 77 -12.09 -0.45 25.73
N ASN A 78 -11.88 0.68 25.04
CA ASN A 78 -10.81 1.64 25.32
C ASN A 78 -9.42 0.98 25.43
N SER A 79 -9.12 0.03 24.55
CA SER A 79 -7.88 -0.76 24.56
C SER A 79 -7.01 -0.44 23.35
N SER A 80 -5.97 0.36 23.58
CA SER A 80 -4.99 0.73 22.55
C SER A 80 -4.32 -0.51 21.93
N ALA A 81 -4.13 -1.59 22.69
CA ALA A 81 -3.53 -2.83 22.19
C ALA A 81 -4.40 -3.51 21.12
N VAL A 82 -5.72 -3.59 21.34
CA VAL A 82 -6.66 -4.18 20.36
C VAL A 82 -6.80 -3.26 19.15
N ILE A 83 -6.82 -1.95 19.39
CA ILE A 83 -6.82 -0.93 18.34
C ILE A 83 -5.57 -1.10 17.45
N ILE A 84 -4.38 -1.25 18.04
CA ILE A 84 -3.13 -1.50 17.31
C ILE A 84 -3.18 -2.82 16.54
N GLY A 85 -3.66 -3.90 17.18
CA GLY A 85 -3.81 -5.21 16.53
C GLY A 85 -4.70 -5.15 15.27
N SER A 86 -5.80 -4.39 15.32
CA SER A 86 -6.69 -4.23 14.16
C SER A 86 -6.02 -3.57 12.96
N MET A 87 -5.10 -2.63 13.19
CA MET A 87 -4.38 -1.91 12.14
C MET A 87 -3.42 -2.82 11.37
N LEU A 88 -2.88 -3.87 12.01
CA LEU A 88 -1.96 -4.83 11.37
C LEU A 88 -2.65 -5.63 10.26
N ILE A 89 -3.98 -5.74 10.32
CA ILE A 89 -4.78 -6.57 9.42
C ILE A 89 -5.20 -5.78 8.17
N ALA A 90 -5.42 -4.46 8.28
CA ALA A 90 -6.03 -3.66 7.23
C ALA A 90 -5.11 -3.41 6.02
N PRO A 91 -5.53 -3.77 4.80
CA PRO A 91 -4.80 -3.48 3.58
C PRO A 91 -5.00 -2.06 2.99
N VAL A 92 -5.63 -1.12 3.72
CA VAL A 92 -6.06 0.20 3.20
C VAL A 92 -4.94 1.08 2.61
N LEU A 93 -3.69 0.80 2.98
CA LEU A 93 -2.52 1.47 2.40
C LEU A 93 -2.43 1.30 0.88
N PHE A 94 -2.67 0.09 0.37
CA PHE A 94 -2.35 -0.25 -1.03
C PHE A 94 -3.19 0.52 -2.05
N PRO A 95 -4.51 0.71 -1.89
CA PRO A 95 -5.28 1.57 -2.77
C PRO A 95 -4.79 3.03 -2.78
N ILE A 96 -4.35 3.58 -1.64
CA ILE A 96 -3.83 4.96 -1.59
C ILE A 96 -2.53 5.07 -2.39
N LEU A 97 -1.60 4.13 -2.19
CA LEU A 97 -0.38 4.05 -2.99
C LEU A 97 -0.69 3.80 -4.48
N GLY A 98 -1.72 3.01 -4.79
CA GLY A 98 -2.18 2.71 -6.14
C GLY A 98 -2.67 3.95 -6.89
N ILE A 99 -3.41 4.83 -6.22
CA ILE A 99 -3.82 6.14 -6.77
C ILE A 99 -2.56 6.98 -7.06
N GLY A 100 -1.63 7.08 -6.10
CA GLY A 100 -0.39 7.83 -6.28
C GLY A 100 0.45 7.33 -7.45
N MET A 101 0.58 6.01 -7.59
CA MET A 101 1.27 5.37 -8.70
C MET A 101 0.56 5.61 -10.04
N GLY A 102 -0.77 5.50 -10.07
CA GLY A 102 -1.58 5.77 -11.26
C GLY A 102 -1.43 7.19 -11.77
N VAL A 103 -1.36 8.18 -10.86
CA VAL A 103 -1.09 9.59 -11.23
C VAL A 103 0.29 9.76 -11.84
N ILE A 104 1.33 9.16 -11.25
CA ILE A 104 2.70 9.24 -11.79
C ILE A 104 2.86 8.53 -13.14
N LEU A 105 2.09 7.46 -13.38
CA LEU A 105 2.05 6.75 -14.66
C LEU A 105 1.10 7.39 -15.68
N SER A 106 0.32 8.39 -15.27
CA SER A 106 -0.79 8.94 -16.04
C SER A 106 -1.76 7.86 -16.56
N ASP A 107 -2.02 6.84 -15.74
CA ASP A 107 -2.89 5.71 -16.07
C ASP A 107 -4.25 5.86 -15.38
N GLY A 108 -5.24 6.34 -16.13
CA GLY A 108 -6.60 6.56 -15.63
C GLY A 108 -7.30 5.29 -15.15
N LYS A 109 -6.94 4.11 -15.70
CA LYS A 109 -7.52 2.84 -15.29
C LYS A 109 -7.02 2.45 -13.90
N LEU A 110 -5.73 2.62 -13.63
CA LEU A 110 -5.16 2.36 -12.31
C LEU A 110 -5.70 3.33 -11.25
N ILE A 111 -5.81 4.62 -11.59
CA ILE A 111 -6.39 5.65 -10.70
C ILE A 111 -7.84 5.28 -10.36
N GLY A 112 -8.68 5.09 -11.38
CA GLY A 112 -10.10 4.81 -11.19
C GLY A 112 -10.34 3.53 -10.39
N ARG A 113 -9.58 2.47 -10.67
CA ARG A 113 -9.68 1.21 -9.94
C ARG A 113 -9.27 1.36 -8.48
N SER A 114 -8.10 1.95 -8.21
CA SER A 114 -7.60 2.13 -6.84
C SER A 114 -8.50 3.06 -6.03
N PHE A 115 -9.02 4.12 -6.65
CA PHE A 115 -10.01 5.01 -6.06
C PHE A 115 -11.32 4.29 -5.74
N TYR A 116 -11.83 3.45 -6.64
CA TYR A 116 -13.01 2.62 -6.39
C TYR A 116 -12.80 1.65 -5.22
N THR A 117 -11.65 0.96 -5.17
CA THR A 117 -11.30 0.07 -4.04
C THR A 117 -11.28 0.84 -2.72
N LEU A 118 -10.64 2.01 -2.70
CA LEU A 118 -10.54 2.86 -1.51
C LEU A 118 -11.94 3.32 -1.06
N LEU A 119 -12.73 3.89 -1.96
CA LEU A 119 -14.07 4.39 -1.67
C LEU A 119 -14.98 3.27 -1.14
N LYS A 120 -14.99 2.11 -1.80
CA LYS A 120 -15.77 0.95 -1.37
C LYS A 120 -15.33 0.47 0.02
N SER A 121 -14.01 0.47 0.30
CA SER A 121 -13.49 0.09 1.62
C SER A 121 -13.86 1.08 2.72
N ILE A 122 -13.91 2.38 2.44
CA ILE A 122 -14.37 3.42 3.38
C ILE A 122 -15.84 3.21 3.72
N LEU A 123 -16.69 2.97 2.70
CA LEU A 123 -18.12 2.72 2.90
C LEU A 123 -18.37 1.45 3.71
N ILE A 124 -17.66 0.37 3.41
CA ILE A 124 -17.70 -0.89 4.17
C ILE A 124 -17.26 -0.63 5.62
N ALA A 125 -16.11 0.03 5.81
CA ALA A 125 -15.58 0.31 7.14
C ALA A 125 -16.58 1.11 7.98
N ILE A 126 -17.04 2.25 7.48
CA ILE A 126 -17.99 3.11 8.19
C ILE A 126 -19.32 2.37 8.44
N GLY A 127 -19.84 1.66 7.43
CA GLY A 127 -21.10 0.92 7.54
C GLY A 127 -21.06 -0.15 8.64
N PHE A 128 -20.03 -0.99 8.65
CA PHE A 128 -19.88 -2.03 9.67
C PHE A 128 -19.56 -1.45 11.05
N ALA A 129 -18.68 -0.45 11.15
CA ALA A 129 -18.42 0.23 12.42
C ALA A 129 -19.70 0.84 13.01
N THR A 130 -20.54 1.46 12.17
CA THR A 130 -21.85 2.01 12.58
C THR A 130 -22.78 0.90 13.06
N LEU A 131 -22.93 -0.19 12.30
CA LEU A 131 -23.81 -1.29 12.65
C LEU A 131 -23.39 -1.97 13.96
N THR A 132 -22.09 -2.22 14.12
CA THR A 132 -21.51 -2.78 15.36
C THR A 132 -21.71 -1.81 16.52
N ALA A 133 -21.44 -0.52 16.34
CA ALA A 133 -21.64 0.47 17.39
C ALA A 133 -23.12 0.57 17.81
N LEU A 134 -24.07 0.57 16.88
CA LEU A 134 -25.51 0.58 17.19
C LEU A 134 -25.92 -0.66 17.99
N PHE A 135 -25.44 -1.85 17.61
CA PHE A 135 -25.76 -3.09 18.32
C PHE A 135 -25.24 -3.06 19.76
N LEU A 136 -23.99 -2.61 19.97
CA LEU A 136 -23.36 -2.59 21.30
C LEU A 136 -23.78 -1.41 22.18
N MET A 137 -24.17 -0.27 21.59
CA MET A 137 -24.57 0.93 22.35
C MET A 137 -25.79 0.68 23.24
N THR A 138 -26.66 -0.25 22.87
CA THR A 138 -27.78 -0.71 23.70
C THR A 138 -27.34 -1.29 25.05
N ASN A 139 -26.07 -1.70 25.17
CA ASN A 139 -25.55 -2.47 26.31
C ASN A 139 -24.40 -1.75 27.04
N THR A 140 -23.69 -0.83 26.40
CA THR A 140 -22.54 -0.12 26.99
C THR A 140 -22.55 1.37 26.62
N GLY A 141 -22.38 2.25 27.61
CA GLY A 141 -22.19 3.68 27.37
C GLY A 141 -20.87 3.93 26.65
N ILE A 142 -20.91 4.22 25.34
CA ILE A 142 -19.72 4.39 24.51
C ILE A 142 -19.08 5.77 24.75
N ASN A 143 -18.24 5.90 25.78
CA ASN A 143 -17.47 7.12 26.07
C ASN A 143 -16.03 6.76 26.50
N GLY A 144 -15.17 6.40 25.53
CA GLY A 144 -13.75 6.10 25.76
C GLY A 144 -12.83 7.27 25.39
N SER A 145 -11.72 7.44 26.11
CA SER A 145 -10.69 8.45 25.81
C SER A 145 -10.05 8.24 24.44
N GLU A 146 -9.84 6.98 24.04
CA GLU A 146 -9.30 6.63 22.72
C GLU A 146 -10.17 7.14 21.57
N ILE A 147 -11.50 7.20 21.74
CA ILE A 147 -12.40 7.70 20.70
C ILE A 147 -12.16 9.20 20.44
N LEU A 148 -11.93 9.98 21.50
CA LEU A 148 -11.72 11.42 21.42
C LEU A 148 -10.35 11.76 20.82
N GLU A 149 -9.32 10.99 21.18
CA GLU A 149 -7.97 11.17 20.64
C GLU A 149 -7.91 10.93 19.13
N ARG A 150 -8.71 9.98 18.62
CA ARG A 150 -8.82 9.68 17.18
C ARG A 150 -9.83 10.56 16.43
N ALA A 151 -10.42 11.53 17.12
CA ALA A 151 -11.36 12.50 16.56
C ALA A 151 -10.81 13.94 16.50
N SER A 152 -9.58 14.15 16.95
CA SER A 152 -8.95 15.46 17.05
C SER A 152 -7.84 15.60 16.00
N PRO A 153 -8.13 16.21 14.83
CA PRO A 153 -7.11 16.46 13.82
C PRO A 153 -5.99 17.32 14.40
N SER A 154 -4.73 16.94 14.13
CA SER A 154 -3.56 17.74 14.49
C SER A 154 -2.57 17.76 13.33
N LEU A 155 -1.87 18.88 13.18
CA LEU A 155 -0.79 19.03 12.21
C LEU A 155 0.32 17.98 12.39
N ILE A 156 0.53 17.53 13.63
CA ILE A 156 1.51 16.49 13.94
C ILE A 156 1.09 15.15 13.31
N HIS A 157 -0.21 14.81 13.34
CA HIS A 157 -0.72 13.60 12.68
C HIS A 157 -0.51 13.65 11.16
N ALA A 158 -0.70 14.83 10.54
CA ALA A 158 -0.42 15.03 9.13
C ALA A 158 1.06 14.81 8.80
N ALA A 159 1.97 15.35 9.61
CA ALA A 159 3.41 15.15 9.45
C ALA A 159 3.79 13.66 9.59
N ILE A 160 3.23 12.96 10.58
CA ILE A 160 3.42 11.51 10.75
C ILE A 160 2.93 10.76 9.52
N ALA A 161 1.76 11.10 8.98
CA ALA A 161 1.20 10.46 7.78
C ALA A 161 2.10 10.67 6.56
N ILE A 162 2.68 11.86 6.38
CA ILE A 162 3.65 12.13 5.31
C ILE A 162 4.89 11.24 5.47
N VAL A 163 5.49 11.20 6.67
CA VAL A 163 6.67 10.37 6.94
C VAL A 163 6.37 8.88 6.73
N ALA A 164 5.22 8.41 7.20
CA ALA A 164 4.78 7.03 7.02
C ALA A 164 4.53 6.72 5.54
N GLY A 165 3.94 7.64 4.78
CA GLY A 165 3.76 7.52 3.33
C GLY A 165 5.09 7.48 2.56
N LEU A 166 6.07 8.30 2.96
CA LEU A 166 7.42 8.26 2.40
C LEU A 166 8.07 6.90 2.67
N ALA A 167 8.00 6.42 3.91
CA ALA A 167 8.55 5.12 4.29
C ALA A 167 7.86 3.96 3.55
N ALA A 168 6.54 3.98 3.43
CA ALA A 168 5.75 2.94 2.78
C ALA A 168 6.00 2.88 1.27
N SER A 169 5.95 4.03 0.59
CA SER A 169 6.27 4.11 -0.84
C SER A 169 7.73 3.74 -1.09
N PHE A 170 8.67 4.19 -0.25
CA PHE A 170 10.09 3.83 -0.39
C PHE A 170 10.32 2.34 -0.20
N ALA A 171 9.75 1.74 0.85
CA ALA A 171 9.82 0.30 1.09
C ALA A 171 9.21 -0.49 -0.08
N LEU A 172 8.08 -0.04 -0.62
CA LEU A 172 7.45 -0.66 -1.79
C LEU A 172 8.37 -0.62 -3.02
N THR A 173 9.11 0.47 -3.22
CA THR A 173 10.07 0.54 -4.33
C THR A 173 11.25 -0.42 -4.16
N LYS A 174 11.53 -0.96 -2.97
CA LYS A 174 12.69 -1.81 -2.67
C LYS A 174 12.24 -3.25 -2.36
N PRO A 175 12.44 -4.21 -3.28
CA PRO A 175 11.95 -5.59 -3.08
C PRO A 175 12.59 -6.33 -1.89
N ASN A 176 13.75 -5.86 -1.41
CA ASN A 176 14.42 -6.45 -0.24
C ASN A 176 13.93 -5.87 1.09
N LEU A 177 13.07 -4.83 1.07
CA LEU A 177 12.52 -4.23 2.27
C LEU A 177 11.08 -4.71 2.47
N SER A 178 10.76 -5.07 3.71
CA SER A 178 9.40 -5.48 4.05
C SER A 178 8.49 -4.25 4.07
N VAL A 179 7.46 -4.27 3.22
CA VAL A 179 6.37 -3.27 3.23
C VAL A 179 5.52 -3.38 4.51
N ALA A 180 5.65 -4.47 5.27
CA ALA A 180 4.89 -4.69 6.49
C ALA A 180 5.15 -3.59 7.53
N LEU A 181 6.41 -3.21 7.79
CA LEU A 181 6.73 -2.29 8.88
C LEU A 181 6.13 -0.88 8.67
N PRO A 182 6.32 -0.23 7.49
CA PRO A 182 5.64 1.03 7.22
C PRO A 182 4.13 0.86 7.01
N GLY A 183 3.70 -0.30 6.50
CA GLY A 183 2.29 -0.65 6.33
C GLY A 183 1.51 -0.59 7.63
N VAL A 184 2.10 -1.15 8.69
CA VAL A 184 1.55 -1.07 10.05
C VAL A 184 1.42 0.39 10.50
N ALA A 185 2.49 1.19 10.37
CA ALA A 185 2.48 2.59 10.79
C ALA A 185 1.45 3.43 10.03
N VAL A 186 1.20 3.14 8.75
CA VAL A 186 0.18 3.82 7.96
C VAL A 186 -1.23 3.38 8.35
N SER A 187 -1.47 2.07 8.53
CA SER A 187 -2.78 1.57 8.94
C SER A 187 -3.20 2.12 10.32
N VAL A 188 -2.23 2.45 11.18
CA VAL A 188 -2.46 3.16 12.45
C VAL A 188 -3.15 4.50 12.28
N ALA A 189 -2.82 5.21 11.20
CA ALA A 189 -3.34 6.55 10.93
C ALA A 189 -4.70 6.54 10.19
N LEU A 190 -5.15 5.39 9.66
CA LEU A 190 -6.29 5.32 8.74
C LEU A 190 -7.49 4.54 9.30
N VAL A 191 -7.26 3.36 9.89
CA VAL A 191 -8.35 2.48 10.32
C VAL A 191 -9.13 3.04 11.51
N PRO A 192 -8.49 3.52 12.61
CA PRO A 192 -9.24 3.99 13.76
C PRO A 192 -10.10 5.22 13.48
N PRO A 193 -9.64 6.24 12.73
CA PRO A 193 -10.50 7.37 12.39
C PRO A 193 -11.75 6.96 11.60
N LEU A 194 -11.66 5.94 10.72
CA LEU A 194 -12.83 5.39 10.03
C LEU A 194 -13.79 4.67 11.00
N ALA A 195 -13.25 3.89 11.95
CA ALA A 195 -14.07 3.24 12.98
C ALA A 195 -14.76 4.26 13.88
N VAL A 196 -14.04 5.31 14.31
CA VAL A 196 -14.61 6.42 15.09
C VAL A 196 -15.65 7.19 14.30
N THR A 197 -15.47 7.37 12.99
CA THR A 197 -16.48 7.97 12.12
C THR A 197 -17.79 7.17 12.18
N GLY A 198 -17.71 5.84 12.06
CA GLY A 198 -18.89 4.96 12.19
C GLY A 198 -19.53 4.99 13.57
N ILE A 199 -18.73 5.00 14.65
CA ILE A 199 -19.23 5.19 16.02
C ILE A 199 -19.93 6.56 16.16
N GLY A 200 -19.36 7.61 15.57
CA GLY A 200 -19.94 8.96 15.56
C GLY A 200 -21.30 9.01 14.88
N ILE A 201 -21.45 8.32 13.74
CA ILE A 201 -22.73 8.17 13.04
C ILE A 201 -23.75 7.43 13.93
N ALA A 202 -23.34 6.33 14.56
CA ALA A 202 -24.21 5.59 15.48
C ALA A 202 -24.68 6.46 16.66
N LYS A 203 -23.83 7.38 17.15
CA LYS A 203 -24.14 8.33 18.24
C LYS A 203 -24.87 9.59 17.79
N TRP A 204 -25.10 9.79 16.49
CA TRP A 204 -25.58 11.07 15.94
C TRP A 204 -24.70 12.29 16.36
N ASN A 205 -23.40 12.09 16.53
CA ASN A 205 -22.47 13.11 17.00
C ASN A 205 -21.67 13.72 15.83
N TRP A 206 -22.16 14.86 15.32
CA TRP A 206 -21.54 15.56 14.18
C TRP A 206 -20.09 16.00 14.40
N PRO A 207 -19.71 16.61 15.54
CA PRO A 207 -18.30 16.93 15.82
C PRO A 207 -17.37 15.72 15.74
N LEU A 208 -17.82 14.57 16.29
CA LEU A 208 -17.06 13.33 16.28
C LEU A 208 -16.87 12.78 14.86
N ILE A 209 -17.94 12.81 14.05
CA ILE A 209 -17.92 12.40 12.63
C ILE A 209 -16.95 13.28 11.84
N ALA A 210 -17.11 14.60 11.91
CA ALA A 210 -16.32 15.54 11.13
C ALA A 210 -14.84 15.51 11.53
N GLY A 211 -14.54 15.44 12.83
CA GLY A 211 -13.18 15.40 13.34
C GLY A 211 -12.43 14.13 12.93
N SER A 212 -13.04 12.95 13.13
CA SER A 212 -12.42 11.67 12.78
C SER A 212 -12.32 11.47 11.27
N PHE A 213 -13.36 11.80 10.50
CA PHE A 213 -13.29 11.72 9.04
C PHE A 213 -12.30 12.73 8.44
N GLY A 214 -12.21 13.93 9.01
CA GLY A 214 -11.20 14.93 8.65
C GLY A 214 -9.78 14.42 8.92
N MET A 215 -9.56 13.77 10.06
CA MET A 215 -8.28 13.14 10.40
C MET A 215 -7.89 12.03 9.41
N PHE A 216 -8.83 11.15 9.06
CA PHE A 216 -8.64 10.17 7.99
C PHE A 216 -8.22 10.84 6.68
N THR A 217 -8.96 11.88 6.27
CA THR A 217 -8.76 12.57 4.99
C THR A 217 -7.38 13.22 4.92
N VAL A 218 -6.98 13.96 5.95
CA VAL A 218 -5.66 14.61 6.02
C VAL A 218 -4.54 13.56 5.97
N ASN A 219 -4.69 12.46 6.69
CA ASN A 219 -3.70 11.38 6.69
C ASN A 219 -3.60 10.72 5.31
N ALA A 220 -4.73 10.37 4.70
CA ALA A 220 -4.77 9.75 3.38
C ALA A 220 -4.15 10.65 2.30
N LEU A 221 -4.44 11.96 2.32
CA LEU A 221 -3.84 12.93 1.40
C LEU A 221 -2.34 13.10 1.65
N GLY A 222 -1.89 13.12 2.90
CA GLY A 222 -0.47 13.17 3.26
C GLY A 222 0.31 11.96 2.73
N ILE A 223 -0.27 10.76 2.88
CA ILE A 223 0.31 9.52 2.35
C ILE A 223 0.33 9.54 0.82
N LEU A 224 -0.77 9.97 0.19
CA LEU A 224 -0.88 10.09 -1.26
C LEU A 224 0.20 11.02 -1.82
N PHE A 225 0.33 12.22 -1.26
CA PHE A 225 1.34 13.20 -1.67
C PHE A 225 2.76 12.65 -1.49
N ALA A 226 3.06 12.06 -0.33
CA ALA A 226 4.34 11.44 -0.06
C ALA A 226 4.67 10.32 -1.07
N SER A 227 3.69 9.48 -1.40
CA SER A 227 3.88 8.40 -2.37
C SER A 227 4.19 8.92 -3.78
N MET A 228 3.52 9.98 -4.22
CA MET A 228 3.78 10.63 -5.50
C MET A 228 5.21 11.16 -5.57
N LEU A 229 5.70 11.80 -4.50
CA LEU A 229 7.08 12.29 -4.43
C LEU A 229 8.09 11.14 -4.60
N VAL A 230 7.91 10.05 -3.86
CA VAL A 230 8.83 8.90 -3.93
C VAL A 230 8.79 8.22 -5.29
N PHE A 231 7.60 7.99 -5.85
CA PHE A 231 7.46 7.37 -7.17
C PHE A 231 8.01 8.25 -8.30
N SER A 232 7.85 9.58 -8.18
CA SER A 232 8.44 10.55 -9.10
C SER A 232 9.97 10.50 -9.06
N VAL A 233 10.57 10.59 -7.87
CA VAL A 233 12.02 10.53 -7.68
C VAL A 233 12.59 9.16 -8.10
N SER A 234 11.80 8.09 -7.93
CA SER A 234 12.16 6.73 -8.33
C SER A 234 12.02 6.46 -9.83
N ASN A 235 11.63 7.48 -10.62
CA ASN A 235 11.65 7.45 -12.08
C ASN A 235 10.73 6.37 -12.69
N PHE A 236 9.55 6.16 -12.11
CA PHE A 236 8.57 5.16 -12.55
C PHE A 236 7.80 5.54 -13.84
N TYR A 237 7.92 6.79 -14.31
CA TYR A 237 7.17 7.33 -15.45
C TYR A 237 7.31 6.56 -16.78
N VAL A 238 8.34 5.72 -16.94
CA VAL A 238 8.64 4.99 -18.20
C VAL A 238 7.91 3.64 -18.32
N LYS A 239 7.24 3.14 -17.27
CA LYS A 239 6.76 1.75 -17.22
C LYS A 239 5.24 1.56 -17.41
N ARG A 240 4.57 2.47 -18.13
CA ARG A 240 3.12 2.40 -18.41
C ARG A 240 2.66 1.06 -19.00
N GLY A 241 3.36 0.53 -20.00
CA GLY A 241 3.00 -0.76 -20.62
C GLY A 241 3.17 -1.98 -19.68
N ALA A 242 3.99 -1.88 -18.63
CA ALA A 242 4.06 -2.92 -17.61
C ALA A 242 2.86 -2.83 -16.65
N ALA A 243 2.43 -1.60 -16.30
CA ALA A 243 1.24 -1.36 -15.50
C ALA A 243 -0.02 -1.93 -16.18
N GLU A 244 -0.19 -1.63 -17.46
CA GLU A 244 -1.36 -2.05 -18.23
C GLU A 244 -1.49 -3.59 -18.30
N ARG A 245 -0.36 -4.29 -18.56
CA ARG A 245 -0.31 -5.76 -18.55
C ARG A 245 -0.62 -6.35 -17.18
N ALA A 246 -0.09 -5.76 -16.11
CA ALA A 246 -0.37 -6.20 -14.75
C ALA A 246 -1.85 -6.02 -14.38
N ILE A 247 -2.46 -4.88 -14.76
CA ILE A 247 -3.89 -4.63 -14.55
C ILE A 247 -4.74 -5.63 -15.35
N GLU A 248 -4.41 -5.88 -16.61
CA GLU A 248 -5.16 -6.83 -17.45
C GLU A 248 -5.09 -8.26 -16.89
N LYS A 249 -3.92 -8.69 -16.42
CA LYS A 249 -3.75 -9.98 -15.77
C LYS A 249 -4.61 -10.10 -14.51
N GLU A 250 -4.57 -9.10 -13.64
CA GLU A 250 -5.35 -9.04 -12.41
C GLU A 250 -6.87 -9.04 -12.68
N ASP A 251 -7.34 -8.27 -13.67
CA ASP A 251 -8.75 -8.24 -14.04
C ASP A 251 -9.25 -9.61 -14.57
N LYS A 252 -8.38 -10.38 -15.23
CA LYS A 252 -8.68 -11.75 -15.67
C LYS A 252 -8.77 -12.72 -14.49
N GLU A 253 -7.90 -12.56 -13.50
CA GLU A 253 -7.93 -13.37 -12.27
C GLU A 253 -9.19 -13.11 -11.46
N ILE A 254 -9.55 -11.83 -11.22
CA ILE A 254 -10.78 -11.46 -10.50
C ILE A 254 -12.01 -12.05 -11.19
N LYS A 255 -12.13 -11.93 -12.51
CA LYS A 255 -13.26 -12.51 -13.27
C LYS A 255 -13.31 -14.04 -13.19
N ARG A 256 -12.16 -14.69 -13.01
CA ARG A 256 -12.10 -16.14 -12.85
C ARG A 256 -12.56 -16.53 -11.45
N GLU A 257 -12.08 -15.84 -10.42
CA GLU A 257 -12.50 -16.02 -9.04
C GLU A 257 -14.01 -15.79 -8.87
N GLU A 258 -14.58 -14.75 -9.49
CA GLU A 258 -16.03 -14.48 -9.48
C GLU A 258 -16.83 -15.63 -10.10
N LYS A 259 -16.40 -16.14 -11.27
CA LYS A 259 -17.06 -17.28 -11.93
C LYS A 259 -16.97 -18.57 -11.11
N ASP A 260 -15.84 -18.79 -10.46
CA ASP A 260 -15.65 -19.98 -9.63
C ASP A 260 -16.48 -19.88 -8.33
N ALA A 261 -16.58 -18.69 -7.73
CA ALA A 261 -17.47 -18.42 -6.61
C ALA A 261 -18.96 -18.61 -6.97
N GLU A 262 -19.38 -18.14 -8.15
CA GLU A 262 -20.75 -18.32 -8.64
C GLU A 262 -21.10 -19.80 -8.84
N LYS A 263 -20.19 -20.59 -9.42
CA LYS A 263 -20.37 -22.05 -9.56
C LYS A 263 -20.48 -22.76 -8.22
N VAL A 264 -19.66 -22.37 -7.25
CA VAL A 264 -19.71 -22.93 -5.89
C VAL A 264 -21.05 -22.58 -5.24
N ALA A 265 -21.49 -21.33 -5.32
CA ALA A 265 -22.76 -20.89 -4.78
C ALA A 265 -23.95 -21.62 -5.42
N ALA A 266 -23.95 -21.80 -6.74
CA ALA A 266 -24.97 -22.56 -7.46
C ALA A 266 -25.03 -24.02 -7.01
N LYS A 267 -23.86 -24.67 -6.85
CA LYS A 267 -23.77 -26.06 -6.38
C LYS A 267 -24.22 -26.24 -4.94
N VAL A 268 -23.95 -25.25 -4.08
CA VAL A 268 -24.45 -25.23 -2.69
C VAL A 268 -25.97 -25.06 -2.68
N ALA A 269 -26.52 -24.15 -3.48
CA ALA A 269 -27.96 -23.94 -3.59
C ALA A 269 -28.70 -25.20 -4.10
N GLU A 270 -28.14 -25.89 -5.09
CA GLU A 270 -28.67 -27.17 -5.61
C GLU A 270 -28.69 -28.26 -4.53
N ASN A 271 -27.60 -28.38 -3.74
CA ASN A 271 -27.53 -29.33 -2.62
C ASN A 271 -28.53 -29.02 -1.49
N ILE A 272 -28.91 -27.75 -1.30
CA ILE A 272 -29.89 -27.34 -0.29
C ILE A 272 -31.33 -27.55 -0.82
N SER A 273 -31.57 -27.38 -2.12
CA SER A 273 -32.87 -27.56 -2.76
C SER A 273 -33.21 -29.02 -3.10
N GLY A 274 -32.22 -29.91 -3.15
CA GLY A 274 -32.39 -31.34 -3.42
C GLY A 274 -32.67 -32.22 -2.20
N LYS A 275 -32.96 -31.61 -1.03
CA LYS A 275 -33.42 -32.25 0.20
C LYS A 275 -34.85 -31.83 0.51
#